data_AF-A0A9D9D0M3-F1
#
_entry.id   AF-A0A9D9D0M3-F1
#
_cell.length_a   1.000
_cell.length_b   1.000
_cell.length_c   1.000
_cell.angle_alpha   90.00
_cell.angle_beta   90.00
_cell.angle_gamma   90.00
#
_symmetry.space_group_name_H-M   'P 1'
#
loop_
_entity.id
_entity.type
_entity.pdbx_description
1 polymer ?
#
loop_
_entity_poly.entity_id
_entity_poly.type
_entity_poly.pdbx_seq_one_letter_code
_entity_poly.pdbx_strand_id
1 'polypeptide(L)'
;MQSKGLIRLFAILLALASIWQLSFTAVTRIQEKKAAKIAAERAQQFIDANNVAADVREFVLDSVANIRNRAYIDSISAEKVYLGYTYQSAKEKEINLGL
;
A
#
# COMPACT_ATOMS: atom_id res chain seq x y z
N MET A 1 2.56 0.45 45.68
CA MET A 1 2.10 1.52 44.75
C MET A 1 3.23 2.12 43.90
N GLN A 2 4.46 1.56 43.93
CA GLN A 2 5.66 2.05 43.23
C GLN A 2 5.78 1.60 41.75
N SER A 3 5.10 0.52 41.35
CA SER A 3 5.14 -0.01 39.98
C SER A 3 4.36 0.81 38.96
N LYS A 4 3.55 1.80 39.40
CA LYS A 4 2.72 2.64 38.51
C LYS A 4 3.56 3.44 37.51
N GLY A 5 4.78 3.85 37.88
CA GLY A 5 5.71 4.55 36.97
C GLY A 5 6.29 3.63 35.89
N LEU A 6 6.69 2.42 36.26
CA LEU A 6 7.27 1.44 35.34
C LEU A 6 6.24 0.96 34.31
N ILE A 7 5.00 0.71 34.75
CA ILE A 7 3.89 0.31 33.86
C ILE A 7 3.56 1.44 32.86
N ARG A 8 3.58 2.71 33.29
CA ARG A 8 3.41 3.85 32.36
C ARG A 8 4.55 3.94 31.34
N LEU A 9 5.78 3.67 31.75
CA LEU A 9 6.95 3.71 30.86
C LEU A 9 6.90 2.58 29.82
N PHE A 10 6.53 1.36 30.24
CA PHE A 10 6.28 0.24 29.32
C PHE A 10 5.10 0.52 28.37
N ALA A 11 4.01 1.13 28.85
CA ALA A 11 2.88 1.49 28.00
C ALA A 11 3.25 2.53 26.94
N ILE A 12 4.08 3.52 27.28
CA ILE A 12 4.57 4.52 26.32
C ILE A 12 5.48 3.88 25.27
N LEU A 13 6.39 3.00 25.69
CA LEU A 13 7.25 2.24 24.77
C LEU A 13 6.43 1.36 23.82
N LEU A 14 5.43 0.67 24.33
CA LEU A 14 4.53 -0.15 23.52
C LEU A 14 3.74 0.69 22.53
N ALA A 15 3.22 1.85 22.95
CA ALA A 15 2.51 2.78 22.08
C ALA A 15 3.42 3.33 20.96
N LEU A 16 4.68 3.66 21.28
CA LEU A 16 5.66 4.09 20.28
C LEU A 16 5.97 2.97 19.28
N ALA A 17 6.12 1.73 19.75
CA ALA A 17 6.30 0.58 18.88
C ALA A 17 5.09 0.40 17.94
N SER A 18 3.87 0.54 18.44
CA SER A 18 2.65 0.49 17.63
C SER A 18 2.58 1.61 16.59
N ILE A 19 2.97 2.84 16.94
CA ILE A 19 3.03 3.96 15.99
C ILE A 19 4.05 3.66 14.89
N TRP A 20 5.20 3.10 15.25
CA TRP A 20 6.23 2.71 14.27
C TRP A 20 5.71 1.63 13.32
N GLN A 21 5.02 0.61 13.82
CA GLN A 21 4.39 -0.42 12.99
C GLN A 21 3.35 0.18 12.04
N LEU A 22 2.44 1.01 12.56
CA LEU A 22 1.39 1.66 11.78
C LEU A 22 1.95 2.60 10.70
N SER A 23 3.14 3.16 10.92
CA SER A 23 3.80 4.03 9.95
C SER A 23 4.15 3.31 8.64
N PHE A 24 4.57 2.04 8.70
CA PHE A 24 4.85 1.24 7.49
C PHE A 24 3.58 0.94 6.72
N THR A 25 2.52 0.49 7.41
CA THR A 25 1.20 0.25 6.83
C THR A 25 0.61 1.51 6.20
N ALA A 26 0.81 2.69 6.82
CA ALA A 26 0.34 3.95 6.26
C ALA A 26 1.04 4.26 4.92
N VAL A 27 2.36 4.05 4.85
CA VAL A 27 3.12 4.33 3.63
C VAL A 27 2.81 3.35 2.51
N THR A 28 2.72 2.05 2.79
CA THR A 28 2.33 1.06 1.79
C THR A 28 0.93 1.35 1.26
N ARG A 29 -0.04 1.66 2.12
CA ARG A 29 -1.39 2.08 1.72
C ARG A 29 -1.41 3.35 0.85
N ILE A 30 -0.54 4.32 1.13
CA ILE A 30 -0.44 5.53 0.31
C ILE A 30 0.04 5.17 -1.11
N GLN A 31 1.04 4.30 -1.22
CA GLN A 31 1.55 3.88 -2.53
C GLN A 31 0.55 2.99 -3.27
N GLU A 32 -0.15 2.07 -2.59
CA GLU A 32 -1.22 1.27 -3.17
C GLU A 32 -2.36 2.14 -3.69
N LYS A 33 -2.75 3.19 -2.96
CA LYS A 33 -3.74 4.16 -3.45
C LYS A 33 -3.28 4.90 -4.70
N LYS A 34 -2.01 5.30 -4.76
CA LYS A 34 -1.43 5.90 -5.97
C LYS A 34 -1.41 4.91 -7.14
N ALA A 35 -1.01 3.67 -6.88
CA ALA A 35 -1.00 2.58 -7.86
C ALA A 35 -2.39 2.33 -8.43
N ALA A 36 -3.40 2.22 -7.56
CA ALA A 36 -4.79 2.03 -7.94
C ALA A 36 -5.32 3.19 -8.79
N LYS A 37 -4.97 4.45 -8.44
CA LYS A 37 -5.37 5.62 -9.23
C LYS A 37 -4.75 5.60 -10.63
N ILE A 38 -3.45 5.36 -10.74
CA ILE A 38 -2.75 5.29 -12.02
C ILE A 38 -3.26 4.12 -12.87
N ALA A 39 -3.54 2.98 -12.23
CA ALA A 39 -4.12 1.82 -12.89
C ALA A 39 -5.53 2.09 -13.42
N ALA A 40 -6.38 2.77 -12.64
CA ALA A 40 -7.73 3.15 -13.05
C ALA A 40 -7.73 4.16 -14.21
N GLU A 41 -6.88 5.20 -14.13
CA GLU A 41 -6.73 6.19 -15.21
C GLU A 41 -6.25 5.53 -16.50
N ARG A 42 -5.27 4.63 -16.43
CA ARG A 42 -4.81 3.89 -17.62
C ARG A 42 -5.84 2.88 -18.10
N ALA A 43 -6.57 2.20 -17.23
CA ALA A 43 -7.63 1.28 -17.62
C ALA A 43 -8.76 2.00 -18.38
N GLN A 44 -9.13 3.20 -17.92
CA GLN A 44 -10.09 4.06 -18.63
C GLN A 44 -9.57 4.48 -20.01
N GLN A 45 -8.30 4.89 -20.12
CA GLN A 45 -7.69 5.19 -21.43
C GLN A 45 -7.73 4.00 -22.40
N PHE A 46 -7.55 2.77 -21.91
CA PHE A 46 -7.67 1.57 -22.75
C PHE A 46 -9.09 1.36 -23.27
N ILE A 47 -10.09 1.61 -22.42
CA ILE A 47 -11.51 1.48 -22.77
C ILE A 47 -11.91 2.54 -23.79
N ASP A 48 -11.50 3.79 -23.57
CA ASP A 48 -11.84 4.91 -24.45
C ASP A 48 -11.14 4.79 -25.81
N ALA A 49 -9.90 4.28 -25.85
CA ALA A 49 -9.16 4.05 -27.09
C ALA A 49 -9.66 2.87 -27.93
N ASN A 50 -10.20 1.81 -27.29
CA ASN A 50 -10.64 0.59 -27.98
C ASN A 50 -12.17 0.51 -28.15
N ASN A 51 -12.90 1.56 -27.75
CA ASN A 51 -14.36 1.66 -27.84
C ASN A 51 -15.06 0.39 -27.33
N VAL A 52 -14.63 -0.06 -26.14
CA VAL A 52 -15.05 -1.34 -25.55
C VAL A 52 -16.55 -1.31 -25.23
N ALA A 53 -17.26 -2.37 -25.59
CA ALA A 53 -18.70 -2.49 -25.39
C ALA A 53 -19.09 -2.39 -23.91
N ALA A 54 -20.25 -1.76 -23.63
CA ALA A 54 -20.68 -1.38 -22.29
C ALA A 54 -20.96 -2.59 -21.36
N ASP A 55 -21.30 -3.73 -21.94
CA ASP A 55 -21.55 -5.01 -21.27
C ASP A 55 -20.28 -5.65 -20.68
N VAL A 56 -19.13 -5.50 -21.36
CA VAL A 56 -17.83 -6.02 -20.91
C VAL A 56 -16.93 -4.94 -20.30
N ARG A 57 -17.32 -3.66 -20.35
CA ARG A 57 -16.54 -2.53 -19.86
C ARG A 57 -16.07 -2.72 -18.42
N GLU A 58 -16.95 -3.18 -17.54
CA GLU A 58 -16.63 -3.39 -16.11
C GLU A 58 -15.61 -4.51 -15.91
N PHE A 59 -15.79 -5.64 -16.61
CA PHE A 59 -14.87 -6.76 -16.58
C PHE A 59 -13.47 -6.41 -17.15
N VAL A 60 -13.45 -5.64 -18.24
CA VAL A 60 -12.21 -5.15 -18.85
C VAL A 60 -11.54 -4.13 -17.95
N LEU A 61 -12.30 -3.25 -17.30
CA LEU A 61 -11.77 -2.28 -16.35
C LEU A 61 -11.08 -2.97 -15.18
N ASP A 62 -11.72 -3.96 -14.56
CA ASP A 62 -11.15 -4.71 -13.45
C ASP A 62 -9.89 -5.48 -13.88
N SER A 63 -9.95 -6.20 -15.00
CA SER A 63 -8.82 -6.96 -15.52
C SER A 63 -7.62 -6.06 -15.87
N VAL A 64 -7.86 -4.98 -16.62
CA VAL A 64 -6.80 -4.03 -17.02
C VAL A 64 -6.26 -3.29 -15.81
N ALA A 65 -7.12 -2.85 -14.89
CA ALA A 65 -6.68 -2.20 -13.66
C ALA A 65 -5.80 -3.14 -12.83
N ASN A 66 -6.15 -4.42 -12.68
CA ASN A 66 -5.36 -5.37 -11.90
C ASN A 66 -3.99 -5.64 -12.54
N ILE A 67 -3.93 -5.81 -13.86
CA ILE A 67 -2.66 -5.97 -14.61
C ILE A 67 -1.79 -4.71 -14.46
N ARG A 68 -2.37 -3.52 -14.63
CA ARG A 68 -1.66 -2.25 -14.54
C ARG A 68 -1.19 -1.95 -13.12
N ASN A 69 -1.99 -2.31 -12.13
CA ASN A 69 -1.64 -2.17 -10.72
C ASN A 69 -0.42 -3.05 -10.40
N ARG A 70 -0.44 -4.33 -10.79
CA ARG A 70 0.73 -5.21 -10.62
C ARG A 70 1.99 -4.68 -11.30
N ALA A 71 1.89 -4.22 -12.55
CA ALA A 71 3.03 -3.66 -13.28
C ALA A 71 3.59 -2.39 -12.61
N TYR A 72 2.72 -1.54 -12.07
CA TYR A 72 3.14 -0.35 -11.34
C TYR A 72 3.81 -0.73 -10.00
N ILE A 73 3.20 -1.63 -9.24
CA ILE A 73 3.74 -2.17 -7.98
C ILE A 73 5.13 -2.76 -8.19
N ASP A 74 5.32 -3.54 -9.26
CA ASP A 74 6.61 -4.13 -9.62
C ASP A 74 7.67 -3.04 -9.93
N SER A 75 7.27 -1.99 -10.64
CA SER A 75 8.15 -0.85 -10.96
C SER A 75 8.59 -0.07 -9.73
N ILE A 76 7.69 0.13 -8.75
CA ILE A 76 8.01 0.85 -7.50
C ILE A 76 8.63 -0.07 -6.44
N SER A 77 8.63 -1.39 -6.66
CA SER A 77 9.06 -2.40 -5.69
C SER A 77 10.49 -2.15 -5.18
N ALA A 78 11.38 -1.81 -6.11
CA ALA A 78 12.78 -1.49 -5.83
C ALA A 78 13.03 -0.02 -5.40
N GLU A 79 12.02 0.84 -5.48
CA GLU A 79 12.15 2.25 -5.16
C GLU A 79 12.12 2.48 -3.65
N LYS A 80 12.98 3.38 -3.14
CA LYS A 80 13.05 3.74 -1.72
C LYS A 80 11.89 4.67 -1.37
N VAL A 81 10.89 4.14 -0.69
CA VAL A 81 9.67 4.89 -0.35
C VAL A 81 9.68 5.39 1.09
N TYR A 82 10.37 4.70 2.01
CA TYR A 82 10.26 5.03 3.44
C TYR A 82 11.58 4.88 4.19
N LEU A 83 12.13 5.98 4.71
CA LEU A 83 13.31 6.00 5.60
C LEU A 83 14.48 5.10 5.12
N GLY A 84 14.70 5.05 3.80
CA GLY A 84 15.75 4.23 3.17
C GLY A 84 15.35 2.79 2.83
N TYR A 85 14.17 2.32 3.23
CA TYR A 85 13.59 1.04 2.83
C TYR A 85 12.88 1.15 1.48
N THR A 86 12.98 0.07 0.69
CA THR A 86 12.23 -0.06 -0.55
C THR A 86 10.75 -0.34 -0.28
N TYR A 87 9.89 -0.12 -1.27
CA TYR A 87 8.49 -0.51 -1.18
C TYR A 87 8.33 -1.99 -0.80
N GLN A 88 9.11 -2.87 -1.44
CA GLN A 88 9.10 -4.30 -1.13
C GLN A 88 9.44 -4.56 0.33
N SER A 89 10.53 -3.97 0.85
CA SER A 89 10.93 -4.15 2.24
C SER A 89 9.91 -3.57 3.23
N ALA A 90 9.26 -2.46 2.89
CA ALA A 90 8.19 -1.90 3.72
C ALA A 90 6.96 -2.82 3.75
N LYS A 91 6.60 -3.42 2.60
CA LYS A 91 5.48 -4.37 2.49
C LYS A 91 5.76 -5.70 3.18
N GLU A 92 6.98 -6.23 3.06
CA GLU A 92 7.41 -7.42 3.80
C GLU A 92 7.37 -7.19 5.31
N LYS A 93 7.76 -5.99 5.77
CA LYS A 93 7.66 -5.64 7.20
C LYS A 93 6.20 -5.56 7.65
N GLU A 94 5.31 -4.98 6.85
CA GLU A 94 3.86 -4.98 7.12
C GLU A 94 3.32 -6.41 7.29
N ILE A 95 3.65 -7.31 6.36
CA ILE A 95 3.21 -8.73 6.41
C ILE A 95 3.79 -9.45 7.63
N ASN A 96 5.08 -9.28 7.91
CA ASN A 96 5.74 -9.91 9.06
C ASN A 96 5.20 -9.40 10.40
N LEU A 97 4.61 -8.21 10.43
CA LEU A 97 3.96 -7.63 11.59
C LEU A 97 2.51 -8.13 11.77
N GLY A 98 1.99 -8.92 10.84
CA GLY A 98 0.61 -9.43 10.86
C GLY A 98 -0.44 -8.33 10.68
N LEU A 99 -0.05 -7.21 10.05
CA LEU A 99 -0.88 -6.02 9.81
C LEU A 99 -1.46 -5.99 8.38
#